data_AF-A0AAU7JT64-F1
#
_entry.id   AF-A0AAU7JT64-F1
#
_cell.length_a   1.000
_cell.length_b   1.000
_cell.length_c   1.000
_cell.angle_alpha   90.00
_cell.angle_beta   90.00
_cell.angle_gamma   90.00
#
_symmetry.space_group_name_H-M   'P 1'
#
loop_
_entity.id
_entity.type
_entity.pdbx_description
1 polymer ?
#
loop_
_entity_poly.entity_id
_entity_poly.type
_entity_poly.pdbx_seq_one_letter_code
_entity_poly.pdbx_strand_id
1 'polypeptide(L)'
;MAFLTSLVLALVVCGRSFGRGLFLYRDFVTVPALAHGPGLLGRDGEPPRAVPLDAVMAALSPVVSTGAQQQVMLLASLVLAGCGVAVLLRQHGTAAMVAGAAVATWNPYVAERLALGQPPTLLAYSMTPWLVATVRSGLPTGRALAAVLVCALPAALTPWGSLVAALVVIGTSLTTPRRRHASWRLGVVGMAVLWSLPWVLPALTHGAGAADPDGARAFALRADSSWGLVGSALTLGGSWAAATVPDSRSSALAITASLLLVVLALAGVALLGRRAGRRVALLAAGAWLLPVVAAAFFAGPGLELFAKLQRVPGVAIGRDTHRWLGLTAITSAVLVGVVLGEVARLTARRAAPPSSPSSPSTSTTVNATGRRPSPLRRGTHLLPGAAAAVVVLSAAVLTVPDLPSSVGSAYRPLQMPADWAPTVRAADRAAGQGRILVLPYQSFRRTPWAGGAPFLDPTPRALRAPVLASRQLVVARGRQQWTVDDDAVTAGDLGLTTGSADLDPAVLRQRGVTAVVEWRDSPGSIPSDHAGMTEVFTGPHFRVWVVTRSG
;
A
#
# COMPACT_ATOMS: atom_id res chain seq x y z
N MET A 1 16.61 18.76 5.85
CA MET A 1 17.26 17.45 6.12
C MET A 1 16.29 16.28 5.99
N ALA A 2 15.32 16.07 6.88
CA ALA A 2 14.48 14.86 6.80
C ALA A 2 13.63 14.72 5.52
N PHE A 3 13.04 15.81 5.01
CA PHE A 3 12.39 15.81 3.69
C PHE A 3 13.36 15.39 2.58
N LEU A 4 14.57 15.96 2.59
CA LEU A 4 15.61 15.62 1.63
C LEU A 4 16.02 14.14 1.74
N THR A 5 16.14 13.59 2.95
CA THR A 5 16.40 12.16 3.17
C THR A 5 15.31 11.30 2.54
N SER A 6 14.04 11.55 2.85
CA SER A 6 12.93 10.78 2.29
C SER A 6 12.86 10.90 0.78
N LEU A 7 13.06 12.11 0.23
CA LEU A 7 13.06 12.36 -1.20
C LEU A 7 14.21 11.64 -1.90
N VAL A 8 15.43 11.74 -1.39
CA VAL A 8 16.60 11.06 -1.96
C VAL A 8 16.41 9.55 -1.93
N LEU A 9 15.96 8.97 -0.82
CA LEU A 9 15.69 7.53 -0.75
C LEU A 9 14.60 7.10 -1.72
N ALA A 10 13.51 7.87 -1.83
CA ALA A 10 12.44 7.59 -2.77
C ALA A 10 12.91 7.69 -4.24
N LEU A 11 13.77 8.66 -4.56
CA LEU A 11 14.38 8.80 -5.89
C LEU A 11 15.38 7.67 -6.18
N VAL A 12 16.12 7.19 -5.19
CA VAL A 12 17.00 6.02 -5.34
C VAL A 12 16.16 4.78 -5.66
N VAL A 13 15.04 4.58 -4.95
CA VAL A 13 14.15 3.42 -5.17
C VAL A 13 13.42 3.50 -6.51
N CYS A 14 12.84 4.66 -6.84
CA CYS A 14 11.94 4.83 -7.99
C CYS A 14 12.63 5.40 -9.23
N GLY A 15 13.91 5.75 -9.17
CA GLY A 15 14.60 6.54 -10.21
C GLY A 15 14.52 5.94 -11.62
N ARG A 16 14.57 4.61 -11.72
CA ARG A 16 14.47 3.88 -12.99
C ARG A 16 13.03 3.74 -13.52
N SER A 17 12.04 4.14 -12.73
CA SER A 17 10.62 4.02 -13.05
C SER A 17 10.03 5.29 -13.64
N PHE A 18 10.77 6.40 -13.67
CA PHE A 18 10.31 7.63 -14.31
C PHE A 18 10.38 7.53 -15.84
N GLY A 19 9.34 8.00 -16.51
CA GLY A 19 9.26 7.99 -17.98
C GLY A 19 7.85 8.24 -18.50
N ARG A 20 7.64 8.08 -19.81
CA ARG A 20 6.31 8.23 -20.42
C ARG A 20 5.65 6.87 -20.59
N GLY A 21 4.40 6.75 -20.16
CA GLY A 21 3.64 5.51 -20.26
C GLY A 21 2.94 5.15 -18.96
N LEU A 22 2.38 3.94 -18.92
CA LEU A 22 1.66 3.36 -17.79
C LEU A 22 2.51 2.28 -17.13
N PHE A 23 2.24 2.00 -15.87
CA PHE A 23 2.70 0.76 -15.25
C PHE A 23 1.61 -0.30 -15.44
N LEU A 24 2.00 -1.44 -16.00
CA LEU A 24 1.21 -2.66 -16.08
C LEU A 24 1.95 -3.73 -15.28
N TYR A 25 1.70 -3.78 -13.98
CA TYR A 25 2.43 -4.69 -13.10
C TYR A 25 1.58 -5.14 -11.93
N ARG A 26 1.29 -6.45 -11.86
CA ARG A 26 0.45 -7.09 -10.84
C ARG A 26 -0.82 -6.26 -10.57
N ASP A 27 -1.03 -5.79 -9.34
CA ASP A 27 -2.22 -5.00 -8.95
C ASP A 27 -2.16 -3.54 -9.44
N PHE A 28 -0.99 -3.05 -9.86
CA PHE A 28 -0.80 -1.67 -10.29
C PHE A 28 -0.99 -1.53 -11.80
N VAL A 29 -2.25 -1.45 -12.19
CA VAL A 29 -2.68 -1.31 -13.59
C VAL A 29 -3.57 -0.09 -13.72
N THR A 30 -3.53 0.55 -14.88
CA THR A 30 -4.49 1.56 -15.31
C THR A 30 -4.56 1.55 -16.84
N VAL A 31 -5.39 2.42 -17.42
CA VAL A 31 -5.57 2.57 -18.87
C VAL A 31 -5.36 4.02 -19.30
N PRO A 32 -5.03 4.29 -20.57
CA PRO A 32 -4.84 5.66 -21.04
C PRO A 32 -6.09 6.54 -20.86
N ALA A 33 -7.28 5.96 -21.07
CA ALA A 33 -8.56 6.61 -20.90
C ALA A 33 -9.47 5.71 -20.05
N LEU A 34 -9.79 6.16 -18.83
CA LEU A 34 -10.69 5.46 -17.93
C LEU A 34 -12.13 5.61 -18.40
N ALA A 35 -12.88 4.51 -18.40
CA ALA A 35 -14.28 4.52 -18.76
C ALA A 35 -15.13 5.19 -17.68
N HIS A 36 -16.08 6.02 -18.13
CA HIS A 36 -17.10 6.62 -17.27
C HIS A 36 -18.32 5.70 -17.21
N GLY A 37 -18.12 4.50 -16.67
CA GLY A 37 -19.13 3.45 -16.54
C GLY A 37 -19.58 3.19 -15.10
N PRO A 38 -20.55 2.29 -14.88
CA PRO A 38 -21.05 1.92 -13.54
C PRO A 38 -19.94 1.47 -12.58
N GLY A 39 -18.93 0.76 -13.06
CA GLY A 39 -17.82 0.25 -12.24
C GLY A 39 -16.95 1.35 -11.62
N LEU A 40 -16.91 2.54 -12.22
CA LEU A 40 -16.17 3.69 -11.68
C LEU A 40 -16.65 4.08 -10.26
N LEU A 41 -17.95 3.87 -10.00
CA LEU A 41 -18.60 4.14 -8.71
C LEU A 41 -18.99 2.85 -7.96
N GLY A 42 -18.55 1.68 -8.42
CA GLY A 42 -18.88 0.37 -7.83
C GLY A 42 -20.35 -0.03 -8.01
N ARG A 43 -20.98 0.36 -9.12
CA ARG A 43 -22.38 0.04 -9.45
C ARG A 43 -22.53 -1.10 -10.46
N ASP A 44 -21.44 -1.80 -10.73
CA ASP A 44 -21.34 -2.92 -11.67
C ASP A 44 -21.65 -4.28 -11.03
N GLY A 45 -21.97 -4.31 -9.73
CA GLY A 45 -22.23 -5.55 -8.99
C GLY A 45 -20.95 -6.23 -8.49
N GLU A 46 -19.80 -5.60 -8.70
CA GLU A 46 -18.50 -6.13 -8.30
C GLU A 46 -18.01 -5.52 -6.98
N PRO A 47 -17.19 -6.24 -6.19
CA PRO A 47 -16.61 -5.69 -4.97
C PRO A 47 -15.84 -4.39 -5.28
N PRO A 48 -16.13 -3.26 -4.60
CA PRO A 48 -15.62 -1.93 -4.96
C PRO A 48 -14.16 -1.71 -4.52
N ARG A 49 -13.24 -2.60 -4.95
CA ARG A 49 -11.83 -2.65 -4.53
C ARG A 49 -11.03 -1.42 -4.96
N ALA A 50 -11.42 -0.82 -6.09
CA ALA A 50 -10.79 0.38 -6.67
C ALA A 50 -11.61 1.66 -6.47
N VAL A 51 -12.69 1.64 -5.69
CA VAL A 51 -13.49 2.83 -5.40
C VAL A 51 -12.97 3.48 -4.11
N PRO A 52 -12.70 4.80 -4.09
CA PRO A 52 -12.85 5.78 -5.17
C PRO A 52 -11.59 6.01 -6.02
N LEU A 53 -10.53 5.21 -5.89
CA LEU A 53 -9.27 5.40 -6.65
C LEU A 53 -9.51 5.65 -8.15
N ASP A 54 -10.20 4.74 -8.84
CA ASP A 54 -10.40 4.89 -10.29
C ASP A 54 -11.25 6.11 -10.63
N ALA A 55 -12.26 6.47 -9.81
CA ALA A 55 -13.04 7.69 -9.97
C ALA A 55 -12.20 8.96 -9.84
N VAL A 56 -11.31 9.00 -8.84
CA VAL A 56 -10.37 10.13 -8.65
C VAL A 56 -9.39 10.20 -9.82
N MET A 57 -8.86 9.06 -10.26
CA MET A 57 -7.94 9.00 -11.39
C MET A 57 -8.61 9.47 -12.70
N ALA A 58 -9.85 9.05 -12.95
CA ALA A 58 -10.64 9.47 -14.10
C ALA A 58 -10.91 10.98 -14.07
N ALA A 59 -11.32 11.52 -12.92
CA ALA A 59 -11.56 12.96 -12.75
C ALA A 59 -10.31 13.82 -12.98
N LEU A 60 -9.12 13.31 -12.64
CA LEU A 60 -7.84 14.00 -12.85
C LEU A 60 -7.24 13.78 -14.24
N SER A 61 -7.70 12.76 -14.97
CA SER A 61 -7.14 12.37 -16.27
C SER A 61 -7.12 13.46 -17.35
N PRO A 62 -8.04 14.46 -17.38
CA PRO A 62 -7.96 15.57 -18.35
C PRO A 62 -6.75 16.48 -18.16
N VAL A 63 -6.17 16.54 -16.95
CA VAL A 63 -5.06 17.44 -16.60
C VAL A 63 -3.76 16.66 -16.40
N VAL A 64 -3.83 15.47 -15.81
CA VAL A 64 -2.67 14.64 -15.50
C VAL A 64 -2.92 13.25 -16.05
N SER A 65 -2.10 12.79 -17.00
CA SER A 65 -2.21 11.44 -17.56
C SER A 65 -2.19 10.37 -16.47
N THR A 66 -2.94 9.28 -16.65
CA THR A 66 -3.04 8.19 -15.65
C THR A 66 -1.68 7.57 -15.32
N GLY A 67 -0.75 7.50 -16.27
CA GLY A 67 0.64 7.09 -16.05
C GLY A 67 1.43 8.03 -15.14
N ALA A 68 1.27 9.34 -15.32
CA ALA A 68 1.87 10.33 -14.43
C ALA A 68 1.25 10.25 -13.02
N GLN A 69 -0.06 10.03 -12.91
CA GLN A 69 -0.71 9.79 -11.62
C GLN A 69 -0.12 8.56 -10.92
N GLN A 70 0.13 7.46 -11.64
CA GLN A 70 0.78 6.27 -11.09
C GLN A 70 2.20 6.57 -10.56
N GLN A 71 3.00 7.34 -11.29
CA GLN A 71 4.34 7.76 -10.83
C GLN A 71 4.28 8.65 -9.59
N VAL A 72 3.34 9.58 -9.55
CA VAL A 72 3.10 10.42 -8.37
C VAL A 72 2.72 9.56 -7.17
N MET A 73 1.81 8.59 -7.31
CA MET A 73 1.43 7.70 -6.22
C MET A 73 2.61 6.85 -5.73
N LEU A 74 3.40 6.29 -6.65
CA LEU A 74 4.60 5.52 -6.33
C LEU A 74 5.58 6.36 -5.50
N LEU A 75 5.94 7.56 -5.98
CA LEU A 75 6.85 8.45 -5.27
C LEU A 75 6.28 8.97 -3.94
N ALA A 76 5.01 9.41 -3.95
CA ALA A 76 4.34 9.96 -2.78
C ALA A 76 4.24 8.96 -1.64
N SER A 77 4.01 7.67 -1.94
CA SER A 77 3.96 6.61 -0.92
C SER A 77 5.24 6.56 -0.07
N LEU A 78 6.41 6.75 -0.69
CA LEU A 78 7.70 6.71 0.00
C LEU A 78 8.03 8.02 0.71
N VAL A 79 7.80 9.15 0.03
CA VAL A 79 8.13 10.48 0.55
C VAL A 79 7.23 10.83 1.74
N LEU A 80 5.92 10.59 1.64
CA LEU A 80 4.97 10.91 2.70
C LEU A 80 5.21 10.06 3.96
N ALA A 81 5.58 8.78 3.81
CA ALA A 81 5.90 7.92 4.96
C ALA A 81 7.08 8.48 5.77
N GLY A 82 8.21 8.73 5.11
CA GLY A 82 9.42 9.25 5.78
C GLY A 82 9.22 10.64 6.37
N CYS A 83 8.58 11.55 5.61
CA CYS A 83 8.30 12.91 6.09
C CYS A 83 7.34 12.91 7.29
N GLY A 84 6.29 12.09 7.27
CA GLY A 84 5.33 12.00 8.36
C GLY A 84 5.98 11.51 9.65
N VAL A 85 6.80 10.45 9.57
CA VAL A 85 7.56 9.96 10.74
C VAL A 85 8.53 11.03 11.25
N ALA A 86 9.20 11.77 10.37
CA ALA A 86 10.05 12.89 10.75
C ALA A 86 9.27 14.00 11.49
N VAL A 87 8.03 14.31 11.08
CA VAL A 87 7.18 15.30 11.76
C VAL A 87 6.84 14.86 13.20
N LEU A 88 6.60 13.57 13.43
CA LEU A 88 6.39 13.03 14.78
C LEU A 88 7.66 13.09 15.64
N LEU A 89 8.83 12.99 15.01
CA LEU A 89 10.14 12.94 15.66
C LEU A 89 10.83 14.30 15.79
N ARG A 90 10.23 15.40 15.32
CA ARG A 90 10.85 16.74 15.33
C ARG A 90 11.41 17.18 16.69
N GLN A 91 10.71 16.81 17.77
CA GLN A 91 11.12 17.13 19.16
C GLN A 91 12.29 16.27 19.68
N HIS A 92 12.67 15.24 18.93
CA HIS A 92 13.79 14.34 19.24
C HIS A 92 15.06 14.71 18.48
N GLY A 93 15.04 15.78 17.68
CA GLY A 93 16.19 16.30 16.94
C GLY A 93 16.42 15.65 15.57
N THR A 94 17.36 16.21 14.80
CA THR A 94 17.60 15.83 13.40
C THR A 94 18.00 14.37 13.22
N ALA A 95 18.82 13.82 14.11
CA ALA A 95 19.23 12.41 14.03
C ALA A 95 18.03 11.46 14.12
N ALA A 96 17.07 11.74 15.03
CA ALA A 96 15.83 11.01 15.14
C ALA A 96 15.00 11.10 13.85
N MET A 97 14.84 12.31 13.32
CA MET A 97 14.05 12.54 12.10
C MET A 97 14.64 11.81 10.89
N VAL A 98 15.96 11.84 10.70
CA VAL A 98 16.65 11.16 9.59
C VAL A 98 16.55 9.64 9.73
N ALA A 99 16.85 9.10 10.92
CA ALA A 99 16.77 7.67 11.18
C ALA A 99 15.34 7.12 11.01
N GLY A 100 14.35 7.82 11.58
CA GLY A 100 12.94 7.43 11.44
C GLY A 100 12.44 7.56 10.00
N ALA A 101 12.83 8.62 9.28
CA ALA A 101 12.48 8.77 7.87
C ALA A 101 13.06 7.62 7.02
N ALA A 102 14.33 7.25 7.25
CA ALA A 102 14.99 6.18 6.54
C ALA A 102 14.30 4.83 6.73
N VAL A 103 14.03 4.44 7.98
CA VAL A 103 13.35 3.17 8.31
C VAL A 103 11.92 3.14 7.76
N ALA A 104 11.21 4.28 7.74
CA ALA A 104 9.87 4.36 7.18
C ALA A 104 9.85 4.27 5.65
N THR A 105 10.85 4.82 4.97
CA THR A 105 10.93 4.79 3.50
C THR A 105 11.49 3.48 2.98
N TRP A 106 12.42 2.84 3.71
CA TRP A 106 13.14 1.65 3.27
C TRP A 106 13.05 0.52 4.30
N ASN A 107 12.20 -0.46 4.05
CA ASN A 107 12.02 -1.65 4.88
C ASN A 107 11.36 -2.79 4.09
N PRO A 108 11.39 -4.04 4.58
CA PRO A 108 10.81 -5.20 3.89
C PRO A 108 9.31 -5.09 3.59
N TYR A 109 8.52 -4.47 4.47
CA TYR A 109 7.08 -4.29 4.24
C TYR A 109 6.81 -3.41 3.01
N VAL A 110 7.54 -2.29 2.90
CA VAL A 110 7.49 -1.43 1.71
C VAL A 110 7.89 -2.20 0.46
N ALA A 111 8.97 -2.99 0.54
CA ALA A 111 9.46 -3.77 -0.58
C ALA A 111 8.43 -4.79 -1.08
N GLU A 112 7.83 -5.57 -0.18
CA GLU A 112 6.81 -6.56 -0.55
C GLU A 112 5.51 -5.91 -1.06
N ARG A 113 5.12 -4.73 -0.56
CA ARG A 113 3.97 -3.97 -1.08
C ARG A 113 4.19 -3.45 -2.48
N LEU A 114 5.37 -2.90 -2.75
CA LEU A 114 5.73 -2.48 -4.10
C LEU A 114 5.88 -3.70 -5.02
N ALA A 115 6.48 -4.78 -4.53
CA ALA A 115 6.54 -6.03 -5.30
C ALA A 115 5.14 -6.54 -5.65
N LEU A 116 4.11 -6.37 -4.82
CA LEU A 116 2.72 -6.74 -5.16
C LEU A 116 2.01 -5.79 -6.14
N GLY A 117 2.59 -4.64 -6.48
CA GLY A 117 1.87 -3.63 -7.26
C GLY A 117 0.89 -2.82 -6.41
N GLN A 118 1.17 -2.61 -5.12
CA GLN A 118 0.26 -1.94 -4.18
C GLN A 118 0.68 -0.53 -3.70
N PRO A 119 1.25 0.38 -4.54
CA PRO A 119 1.42 1.78 -4.14
C PRO A 119 0.17 2.48 -3.60
N PRO A 120 -1.05 2.29 -4.17
CA PRO A 120 -2.27 2.91 -3.64
C PRO A 120 -2.55 2.49 -2.19
N THR A 121 -2.41 1.20 -1.89
CA THR A 121 -2.59 0.66 -0.53
C THR A 121 -1.50 1.16 0.41
N LEU A 122 -0.27 1.36 -0.09
CA LEU A 122 0.85 1.88 0.69
C LEU A 122 0.62 3.33 1.17
N LEU A 123 -0.24 4.12 0.50
CA LEU A 123 -0.62 5.45 1.00
C LEU A 123 -1.26 5.41 2.40
N ALA A 124 -1.94 4.32 2.77
CA ALA A 124 -2.46 4.13 4.12
C ALA A 124 -1.35 4.05 5.18
N TYR A 125 -0.29 3.31 4.85
CA TYR A 125 0.94 3.25 5.64
C TYR A 125 1.58 4.63 5.73
N SER A 126 1.72 5.32 4.59
CA SER A 126 2.39 6.62 4.50
C SER A 126 1.67 7.74 5.25
N MET A 127 0.34 7.71 5.29
CA MET A 127 -0.49 8.73 5.94
C MET A 127 -0.71 8.48 7.44
N THR A 128 -0.42 7.28 7.94
CA THR A 128 -0.52 6.93 9.37
C THR A 128 0.15 7.98 10.29
N PRO A 129 1.43 8.37 10.09
CA PRO A 129 2.06 9.35 10.96
C PRO A 129 1.46 10.77 10.85
N TRP A 130 0.94 11.15 9.68
CA TRP A 130 0.26 12.43 9.48
C TRP A 130 -1.09 12.48 10.21
N LEU A 131 -1.85 11.40 10.16
CA LEU A 131 -3.11 11.25 10.91
C LEU A 131 -2.87 11.32 12.43
N VAL A 132 -1.81 10.68 12.92
CA VAL A 132 -1.41 10.81 14.33
C VAL A 132 -1.06 12.26 14.67
N ALA A 133 -0.31 12.95 13.80
CA ALA A 133 0.10 14.33 14.01
C ALA A 133 -1.10 15.31 14.02
N THR A 134 -2.07 15.13 13.13
CA THR A 134 -3.26 16.00 13.04
C THR A 134 -4.21 15.81 14.22
N VAL A 135 -4.45 14.57 14.65
CA VAL A 135 -5.28 14.28 15.85
C VAL A 135 -4.63 14.85 17.11
N ARG A 136 -3.31 14.78 17.23
CA ARG A 136 -2.55 15.32 18.38
C ARG A 136 -2.23 16.80 18.26
N SER A 137 -2.67 17.46 17.19
CA SER A 137 -2.39 18.88 16.96
C SER A 137 -3.10 19.77 17.98
N GLY A 138 -2.50 20.93 18.25
CA GLY A 138 -3.10 22.00 19.07
C GLY A 138 -4.12 22.86 18.32
N LEU A 139 -4.54 22.48 17.11
CA LEU A 139 -5.47 23.26 16.30
C LEU A 139 -6.86 23.35 16.93
N PRO A 140 -7.66 24.39 16.67
CA PRO A 140 -9.08 24.39 17.02
C PRO A 140 -9.81 23.17 16.41
N THR A 141 -10.84 22.66 17.09
CA THR A 141 -11.54 21.41 16.72
C THR A 141 -11.93 21.33 15.24
N GLY A 142 -12.57 22.36 14.67
CA GLY A 142 -12.97 22.36 13.27
C GLY A 142 -11.78 22.25 12.30
N ARG A 143 -10.70 23.01 12.54
CA ARG A 143 -9.47 22.94 11.73
C ARG A 143 -8.75 21.61 11.88
N ALA A 144 -8.75 21.04 13.08
CA ALA A 144 -8.17 19.73 13.32
C ALA A 144 -8.95 18.62 12.57
N LEU A 145 -10.29 18.65 12.59
CA LEU A 145 -11.13 17.71 11.83
C LEU A 145 -10.92 17.86 10.32
N ALA A 146 -10.84 19.09 9.81
CA ALA A 146 -10.51 19.34 8.40
C ALA A 146 -9.12 18.79 8.02
N ALA A 147 -8.11 19.00 8.86
CA ALA A 147 -6.77 18.46 8.64
C ALA A 147 -6.76 16.92 8.69
N VAL A 148 -7.53 16.30 9.59
CA VAL A 148 -7.72 14.85 9.63
C VAL A 148 -8.32 14.35 8.32
N LEU A 149 -9.40 14.98 7.84
CA LEU A 149 -10.03 14.62 6.57
C LEU A 149 -9.03 14.70 5.41
N VAL A 150 -8.34 15.84 5.25
CA VAL A 150 -7.35 16.03 4.19
C VAL A 150 -6.23 14.98 4.25
N CYS A 151 -5.75 14.64 5.44
CA CYS A 151 -4.73 13.60 5.61
C CYS A 151 -5.28 12.18 5.36
N ALA A 152 -6.58 11.96 5.56
CA ALA A 152 -7.21 10.66 5.32
C ALA A 152 -7.44 10.41 3.83
N LEU A 153 -7.65 11.44 3.01
CA LEU A 153 -8.01 11.28 1.59
C LEU A 153 -7.02 10.39 0.80
N PRO A 154 -5.68 10.54 0.87
CA PRO A 154 -4.77 9.66 0.13
C PRO A 154 -4.85 8.20 0.59
N ALA A 155 -5.06 7.96 1.89
CA ALA A 155 -5.25 6.60 2.42
C ALA A 155 -6.60 6.01 1.98
N ALA A 156 -7.66 6.82 2.01
CA ALA A 156 -9.03 6.45 1.69
C ALA A 156 -9.29 6.24 0.18
N LEU A 157 -8.28 6.39 -0.68
CA LEU A 157 -8.36 5.96 -2.09
C LEU A 157 -8.62 4.46 -2.23
N THR A 158 -8.31 3.66 -1.19
CA THR A 158 -8.61 2.23 -1.17
C THR A 158 -9.48 1.89 0.05
N PRO A 159 -10.38 0.88 -0.05
CA PRO A 159 -11.18 0.43 1.09
C PRO A 159 -10.32 0.04 2.31
N TRP A 160 -9.21 -0.69 2.08
CA TRP A 160 -8.26 -1.04 3.14
C TRP A 160 -7.66 0.20 3.81
N GLY A 161 -7.20 1.17 3.01
CA GLY A 161 -6.59 2.37 3.55
C GLY A 161 -7.58 3.27 4.30
N SER A 162 -8.85 3.29 3.87
CA SER A 162 -9.96 3.93 4.59
C SER A 162 -10.12 3.37 6.00
N LEU A 163 -10.05 2.04 6.17
CA LEU A 163 -10.14 1.37 7.46
C LEU A 163 -8.92 1.64 8.34
N VAL A 164 -7.72 1.59 7.77
CA VAL A 164 -6.48 1.92 8.50
C VAL A 164 -6.53 3.37 9.01
N ALA A 165 -6.97 4.31 8.17
CA ALA A 165 -7.14 5.70 8.58
C ALA A 165 -8.13 5.85 9.73
N ALA A 166 -9.29 5.18 9.65
CA ALA A 166 -10.29 5.17 10.73
C ALA A 166 -9.71 4.62 12.03
N LEU A 167 -9.04 3.47 11.98
CA LEU A 167 -8.41 2.83 13.13
C LEU A 167 -7.37 3.74 13.80
N VAL A 168 -6.49 4.36 12.99
CA VAL A 168 -5.42 5.24 13.49
C VAL A 168 -6.00 6.50 14.13
N VAL A 169 -6.97 7.15 13.50
CA VAL A 169 -7.57 8.39 14.03
C VAL A 169 -8.38 8.11 15.30
N ILE A 170 -9.20 7.05 15.31
CA ILE A 170 -9.97 6.64 16.49
C ILE A 170 -9.04 6.26 17.63
N GLY A 171 -8.08 5.34 17.41
CA GLY A 171 -7.12 4.90 18.43
C GLY A 171 -6.27 6.05 18.99
N THR A 172 -5.84 6.98 18.13
CA THR A 172 -5.10 8.17 18.57
C THR A 172 -5.99 9.11 19.37
N SER A 173 -7.26 9.27 19.00
CA SER A 173 -8.20 10.13 19.74
C SER A 173 -8.47 9.61 21.16
N LEU A 174 -8.60 8.29 21.33
CA LEU A 174 -8.83 7.64 22.62
C LEU A 174 -7.65 7.83 23.59
N THR A 175 -6.44 7.91 23.03
CA THR A 175 -5.19 8.06 23.81
C THR A 175 -4.76 9.51 24.02
N THR A 176 -5.45 10.49 23.42
CA THR A 176 -5.07 11.92 23.50
C THR A 176 -5.86 12.66 24.59
N PRO A 177 -5.24 13.10 25.70
CA PRO A 177 -5.96 13.66 26.85
C PRO A 177 -6.80 14.91 26.55
N ARG A 178 -6.27 15.84 25.75
CA ARG A 178 -6.95 17.10 25.35
C ARG A 178 -8.20 16.90 24.48
N ARG A 179 -8.41 15.68 23.97
CA ARG A 179 -9.41 15.35 22.95
C ARG A 179 -10.38 14.27 23.42
N ARG A 180 -10.59 14.16 24.75
CA ARG A 180 -11.47 13.14 25.33
C ARG A 180 -12.95 13.49 25.29
N HIS A 181 -13.30 14.74 24.99
CA HIS A 181 -14.69 15.18 24.92
C HIS A 181 -15.47 14.42 23.83
N ALA A 182 -16.74 14.13 24.13
CA ALA A 182 -17.61 13.36 23.24
C ALA A 182 -17.75 14.00 21.85
N SER A 183 -17.87 15.33 21.78
CA SER A 183 -18.00 16.06 20.50
C SER A 183 -16.81 15.87 19.56
N TRP A 184 -15.59 15.84 20.09
CA TRP A 184 -14.39 15.53 19.29
C TRP A 184 -14.43 14.10 18.75
N ARG A 185 -14.76 13.14 19.61
CA ARG A 185 -14.81 11.72 19.23
C ARG A 185 -15.89 11.45 18.20
N LEU A 186 -17.06 12.05 18.38
CA LEU A 186 -18.15 12.02 17.40
C LEU A 186 -17.71 12.67 16.07
N GLY A 187 -17.01 13.80 16.11
CA GLY A 187 -16.47 14.44 14.91
C GLY A 187 -15.46 13.55 14.17
N VAL A 188 -14.55 12.89 14.89
CA VAL A 188 -13.60 11.92 14.33
C VAL A 188 -14.30 10.73 13.69
N VAL A 189 -15.28 10.14 14.38
CA VAL A 189 -16.05 9.00 13.86
C VAL A 189 -16.89 9.43 12.66
N GLY A 190 -17.54 10.60 12.72
CA GLY A 190 -18.28 11.16 11.61
C GLY A 190 -17.40 11.38 10.37
N MET A 191 -16.16 11.84 10.57
CA MET A 191 -15.20 11.98 9.48
C MET A 191 -14.80 10.61 8.91
N ALA A 192 -14.59 9.61 9.78
CA ALA A 192 -14.29 8.25 9.37
C ALA A 192 -15.39 7.59 8.54
N VAL A 193 -16.65 7.83 8.91
CA VAL A 193 -17.80 7.44 8.11
C VAL A 193 -17.78 8.17 6.77
N LEU A 194 -17.62 9.51 6.79
CA LEU A 194 -17.67 10.35 5.59
C LEU A 194 -16.69 9.90 4.50
N TRP A 195 -15.42 9.69 4.83
CA TRP A 195 -14.44 9.25 3.81
C TRP A 195 -14.58 7.78 3.42
N SER A 196 -15.31 6.97 4.19
CA SER A 196 -15.58 5.57 3.86
C SER A 196 -16.82 5.40 2.97
N LEU A 197 -17.70 6.40 2.91
CA LEU A 197 -18.93 6.35 2.09
C LEU A 197 -18.71 5.94 0.63
N PRO A 198 -17.67 6.41 -0.09
CA PRO A 198 -17.52 6.09 -1.50
C PRO A 198 -17.44 4.60 -1.80
N TRP A 199 -16.89 3.79 -0.89
CA TRP A 199 -16.79 2.34 -1.08
C TRP A 199 -17.80 1.54 -0.24
N VAL A 200 -18.22 2.06 0.93
CA VAL A 200 -19.23 1.39 1.78
C VAL A 200 -20.59 1.41 1.10
N LEU A 201 -21.00 2.54 0.51
CA LEU A 201 -22.30 2.64 -0.15
C LEU A 201 -22.46 1.62 -1.30
N PRO A 202 -21.56 1.53 -2.29
CA PRO A 202 -21.68 0.51 -3.33
C PRO A 202 -21.59 -0.92 -2.76
N ALA A 203 -20.72 -1.17 -1.77
CA ALA A 203 -20.62 -2.49 -1.15
C ALA A 203 -21.94 -2.95 -0.48
N LEU A 204 -22.69 -2.03 0.13
CA LEU A 204 -23.98 -2.32 0.77
C LEU A 204 -25.15 -2.40 -0.22
N THR A 205 -25.11 -1.62 -1.30
CA THR A 205 -26.25 -1.46 -2.22
C THR A 205 -26.20 -2.39 -3.42
N HIS A 206 -25.01 -2.75 -3.89
CA HIS A 206 -24.80 -3.59 -5.08
C HIS A 206 -24.20 -4.95 -4.73
N GLY A 207 -24.02 -5.22 -3.43
CA GLY A 207 -23.70 -6.53 -2.86
C GLY A 207 -22.35 -7.08 -3.30
N ALA A 208 -21.33 -6.98 -2.45
CA ALA A 208 -20.25 -7.96 -2.51
C ALA A 208 -20.78 -9.24 -1.85
N GLY A 209 -20.95 -10.32 -2.62
CA GLY A 209 -21.29 -11.63 -2.08
C GLY A 209 -20.33 -12.08 -0.98
N ALA A 210 -20.68 -13.16 -0.27
CA ALA A 210 -19.75 -13.81 0.64
C ALA A 210 -18.43 -14.10 -0.10
N ALA A 211 -17.30 -13.77 0.50
CA ALA A 211 -16.01 -14.08 -0.10
C ALA A 211 -15.70 -15.56 0.06
N ASP A 212 -14.90 -16.08 -0.87
CA ASP A 212 -14.42 -17.45 -0.80
C ASP A 212 -13.60 -17.68 0.49
N PRO A 213 -13.99 -18.63 1.37
CA PRO A 213 -13.23 -18.99 2.56
C PRO A 213 -11.76 -19.32 2.31
N ASP A 214 -11.42 -19.86 1.14
CA ASP A 214 -10.05 -20.19 0.76
C ASP A 214 -9.18 -18.95 0.61
N GLY A 215 -9.79 -17.77 0.46
CA GLY A 215 -9.11 -16.49 0.55
C GLY A 215 -8.29 -16.33 1.82
N ALA A 216 -8.72 -16.88 2.97
CA ALA A 216 -7.93 -16.79 4.21
C ALA A 216 -6.62 -17.54 4.07
N ARG A 217 -6.66 -18.74 3.50
CA ARG A 217 -5.52 -19.65 3.37
C ARG A 217 -4.57 -19.18 2.27
N ALA A 218 -5.13 -18.72 1.16
CA ALA A 218 -4.39 -18.17 0.03
C ALA A 218 -3.59 -16.92 0.41
N PHE A 219 -4.19 -16.01 1.19
CA PHE A 219 -3.63 -14.69 1.48
C PHE A 219 -3.02 -14.52 2.88
N ALA A 220 -3.03 -15.56 3.71
CA ALA A 220 -2.41 -15.58 5.03
C ALA A 220 -0.92 -15.19 4.99
N LEU A 221 -0.43 -14.54 6.05
CA LEU A 221 0.99 -14.32 6.29
C LEU A 221 1.75 -15.64 6.13
N ARG A 222 2.89 -15.60 5.45
CA ARG A 222 3.76 -16.76 5.24
C ARG A 222 5.07 -16.57 5.99
N ALA A 223 5.66 -17.65 6.48
CA ALA A 223 7.03 -17.60 6.96
C ALA A 223 7.98 -17.43 5.77
N ASP A 224 8.79 -16.37 5.78
CA ASP A 224 9.83 -16.08 4.79
C ASP A 224 11.26 -16.25 5.34
N SER A 225 11.37 -16.61 6.62
CA SER A 225 12.62 -16.81 7.35
C SER A 225 12.58 -18.07 8.22
N SER A 226 13.76 -18.51 8.68
CA SER A 226 13.89 -19.66 9.60
C SER A 226 13.30 -19.41 10.99
N TRP A 227 12.83 -18.19 11.28
CA TRP A 227 12.22 -17.81 12.56
C TRP A 227 10.68 -17.93 12.58
N GLY A 228 10.13 -18.62 11.57
CA GLY A 228 8.69 -18.89 11.47
C GLY A 228 7.84 -17.64 11.23
N LEU A 229 6.54 -17.75 11.44
CA LEU A 229 5.57 -16.68 11.17
C LEU A 229 5.85 -15.41 11.98
N VAL A 230 6.12 -15.57 13.28
CA VAL A 230 6.34 -14.43 14.18
C VAL A 230 7.62 -13.69 13.84
N GLY A 231 8.73 -14.39 13.57
CA GLY A 231 9.99 -13.75 13.17
C GLY A 231 9.88 -13.06 11.81
N SER A 232 9.18 -13.67 10.86
CA SER A 232 8.89 -13.06 9.55
C SER A 232 8.08 -11.77 9.72
N ALA A 233 7.01 -11.79 10.52
CA ALA A 233 6.19 -10.61 10.81
C ALA A 233 6.94 -9.52 11.59
N LEU A 234 7.73 -9.87 12.61
CA LEU A 234 8.53 -8.92 13.39
C LEU A 234 9.58 -8.22 12.52
N THR A 235 10.12 -8.92 11.53
CA THR A 235 11.05 -8.37 10.54
C THR A 235 10.37 -7.76 9.32
N LEU A 236 9.04 -7.58 9.38
CA LEU A 236 8.20 -6.89 8.40
C LEU A 236 8.07 -7.59 7.04
N GLY A 237 8.34 -8.89 6.97
CA GLY A 237 8.13 -9.72 5.78
C GLY A 237 6.92 -10.64 5.90
N GLY A 238 6.84 -11.61 4.98
CA GLY A 238 5.85 -12.69 5.04
C GLY A 238 4.68 -12.55 4.06
N SER A 239 4.93 -11.93 2.91
CA SER A 239 4.01 -11.92 1.78
C SER A 239 3.51 -13.33 1.39
N TRP A 240 2.24 -13.44 1.02
CA TRP A 240 1.65 -14.70 0.54
C TRP A 240 2.23 -15.13 -0.80
N ALA A 241 2.59 -14.17 -1.66
CA ALA A 241 3.19 -14.44 -2.96
C ALA A 241 4.69 -14.68 -2.78
N ALA A 242 5.15 -15.93 -2.93
CA ALA A 242 6.58 -16.23 -2.77
C ALA A 242 7.47 -15.37 -3.70
N ALA A 243 6.99 -15.08 -4.90
CA ALA A 243 7.66 -14.24 -5.90
C ALA A 243 7.65 -12.72 -5.57
N THR A 244 7.19 -12.29 -4.40
CA THR A 244 7.34 -10.91 -3.91
C THR A 244 8.41 -10.77 -2.84
N VAL A 245 8.93 -11.87 -2.30
CA VAL A 245 9.97 -11.83 -1.27
C VAL A 245 11.30 -11.46 -1.93
N PRO A 246 11.97 -10.38 -1.49
CA PRO A 246 13.30 -10.02 -2.00
C PRO A 246 14.34 -11.11 -1.69
N ASP A 247 15.20 -11.46 -2.64
CA ASP A 247 16.18 -12.55 -2.50
C ASP A 247 17.16 -12.27 -1.34
N SER A 248 17.49 -10.99 -1.16
CA SER A 248 18.39 -10.49 -0.12
C SER A 248 17.93 -10.79 1.31
N ARG A 249 16.63 -11.08 1.52
CA ARG A 249 16.01 -11.37 2.83
C ARG A 249 16.68 -12.54 3.57
N SER A 250 17.17 -13.51 2.82
CA SER A 250 17.83 -14.71 3.36
C SER A 250 19.30 -14.48 3.72
N SER A 251 19.88 -13.34 3.34
CA SER A 251 21.30 -13.05 3.60
C SER A 251 21.58 -12.73 5.07
N ALA A 252 22.76 -13.13 5.57
CA ALA A 252 23.18 -12.86 6.94
C ALA A 252 23.17 -11.36 7.28
N LEU A 253 23.50 -10.50 6.30
CA LEU A 253 23.48 -9.05 6.46
C LEU A 253 22.06 -8.52 6.65
N ALA A 254 21.09 -8.94 5.83
CA ALA A 254 19.70 -8.51 5.97
C ALA A 254 19.10 -8.99 7.29
N ILE A 255 19.38 -10.24 7.68
CA ILE A 255 18.97 -10.83 8.95
C ILE A 255 19.52 -10.01 10.13
N THR A 256 20.81 -9.69 10.12
CA THR A 256 21.47 -8.93 11.19
C THR A 256 20.94 -7.48 11.25
N ALA A 257 20.75 -6.85 10.10
CA ALA A 257 20.16 -5.51 10.02
C ALA A 257 18.72 -5.49 10.54
N SER A 258 17.89 -6.48 10.18
CA SER A 258 16.53 -6.62 10.71
C SER A 258 16.52 -6.83 12.23
N LEU A 259 17.41 -7.68 12.77
CA LEU A 259 17.53 -7.88 14.21
C LEU A 259 17.93 -6.59 14.94
N LEU A 260 18.89 -5.84 14.39
CA LEU A 260 19.28 -4.55 14.94
C LEU A 260 18.08 -3.60 15.03
N LEU A 261 17.26 -3.50 13.98
CA LEU A 261 16.07 -2.64 14.00
C LEU A 261 15.02 -3.11 15.02
N VAL A 262 14.83 -4.42 15.18
CA VAL A 262 13.94 -4.99 16.22
C VAL A 262 14.45 -4.67 17.62
N VAL A 263 15.75 -4.83 17.89
CA VAL A 263 16.38 -4.49 19.17
C VAL A 263 16.25 -3.00 19.46
N LEU A 264 16.46 -2.14 18.46
CA LEU A 264 16.26 -0.70 18.60
C LEU A 264 14.79 -0.33 18.86
N ALA A 265 13.83 -1.03 18.25
CA ALA A 265 12.41 -0.84 18.54
C ALA A 265 12.08 -1.19 20.00
N LEU A 266 12.57 -2.33 20.50
CA LEU A 266 12.45 -2.73 21.91
C LEU A 266 13.06 -1.70 22.86
N ALA A 267 14.27 -1.22 22.55
CA ALA A 267 14.92 -0.16 23.30
C ALA A 267 14.11 1.14 23.29
N GLY A 268 13.45 1.47 22.18
CA GLY A 268 12.53 2.60 22.06
C GLY A 268 11.34 2.49 23.00
N VAL A 269 10.72 1.30 23.09
CA VAL A 269 9.61 1.04 24.04
C VAL A 269 10.07 1.23 25.48
N ALA A 270 11.21 0.63 25.84
CA ALA A 270 11.79 0.76 27.18
C ALA A 270 12.12 2.21 27.53
N LEU A 271 12.69 2.96 26.58
CA LEU A 271 13.03 4.37 26.74
C LEU A 271 11.78 5.24 26.95
N LEU A 272 10.72 5.01 26.17
CA LEU A 272 9.44 5.69 26.38
C LEU A 272 8.83 5.35 27.74
N GLY A 273 8.95 4.11 28.21
CA GLY A 273 8.51 3.71 29.55
C GLY A 273 9.22 4.45 30.66
N ARG A 274 10.55 4.59 30.55
CA ARG A 274 11.38 5.34 31.51
C ARG A 274 11.07 6.84 31.54
N ARG A 275 10.65 7.42 30.41
CA ARG A 275 10.48 8.89 30.29
C ARG A 275 9.07 9.41 30.37
N ALA A 276 8.13 8.67 29.80
CA ALA A 276 6.73 9.07 29.68
C ALA A 276 5.80 8.13 30.46
N GLY A 277 6.36 7.14 31.16
CA GLY A 277 5.66 6.23 32.05
C GLY A 277 5.10 4.98 31.36
N ARG A 278 4.65 4.03 32.20
CA ARG A 278 4.17 2.70 31.78
C ARG A 278 3.06 2.76 30.73
N ARG A 279 2.12 3.70 30.83
CA ARG A 279 1.01 3.82 29.89
C ARG A 279 1.50 4.08 28.45
N VAL A 280 2.48 4.95 28.27
CA VAL A 280 3.02 5.27 26.94
C VAL A 280 3.80 4.09 26.37
N ALA A 281 4.58 3.39 27.20
CA ALA A 281 5.25 2.16 26.78
C ALA A 281 4.26 1.08 26.33
N LEU A 282 3.17 0.86 27.08
CA LEU A 282 2.15 -0.13 26.71
C LEU A 282 1.44 0.23 25.40
N LEU A 283 1.14 1.51 25.17
CA LEU A 283 0.55 1.95 23.91
C LEU A 283 1.53 1.76 22.73
N ALA A 284 2.81 2.08 22.93
CA ALA A 284 3.83 1.90 21.90
C ALA A 284 4.09 0.41 21.61
N ALA A 285 4.19 -0.42 22.65
CA ALA A 285 4.32 -1.87 22.53
C ALA A 285 3.09 -2.49 21.85
N GLY A 286 1.88 -2.03 22.20
CA GLY A 286 0.64 -2.49 21.59
C GLY A 286 0.56 -2.14 20.10
N ALA A 287 0.87 -0.89 19.73
CA ALA A 287 0.90 -0.46 18.33
C ALA A 287 1.96 -1.21 17.50
N TRP A 288 3.03 -1.67 18.14
CA TRP A 288 4.10 -2.42 17.50
C TRP A 288 3.80 -3.93 17.40
N LEU A 289 3.40 -4.58 18.50
CA LEU A 289 3.30 -6.03 18.60
C LEU A 289 1.91 -6.59 18.29
N LEU A 290 0.81 -5.86 18.53
CA LEU A 290 -0.53 -6.40 18.27
C LEU A 290 -0.75 -6.78 16.80
N PRO A 291 -0.33 -5.99 15.79
CA PRO A 291 -0.50 -6.39 14.40
C PRO A 291 0.32 -7.65 14.05
N VAL A 292 1.52 -7.80 14.62
CA VAL A 292 2.36 -8.99 14.47
C VAL A 292 1.67 -10.24 15.04
N VAL A 293 1.22 -10.15 16.29
CA VAL A 293 0.54 -11.25 16.98
C VAL A 293 -0.75 -11.62 16.25
N ALA A 294 -1.55 -10.64 15.85
CA ALA A 294 -2.81 -10.87 15.17
C ALA A 294 -2.60 -11.49 13.78
N ALA A 295 -1.64 -10.99 12.99
CA ALA A 295 -1.32 -11.57 11.69
C ALA A 295 -0.79 -13.00 11.80
N ALA A 296 0.11 -13.27 12.75
CA ALA A 296 0.64 -14.62 12.98
C ALA A 296 -0.45 -15.58 13.50
N PHE A 297 -1.36 -15.11 14.36
CA PHE A 297 -2.48 -15.90 14.87
C PHE A 297 -3.43 -16.30 13.73
N PHE A 298 -3.89 -15.34 12.92
CA PHE A 298 -4.82 -15.61 11.82
C PHE A 298 -4.17 -16.28 10.60
N ALA A 299 -2.85 -16.38 10.56
CA ALA A 299 -2.11 -17.22 9.61
C ALA A 299 -1.74 -18.62 10.15
N GLY A 300 -1.95 -18.86 11.45
CA GLY A 300 -1.62 -20.10 12.13
C GLY A 300 -2.85 -20.64 12.89
N PRO A 301 -2.85 -20.66 14.24
CA PRO A 301 -3.92 -21.29 15.03
C PRO A 301 -5.33 -20.76 14.76
N GLY A 302 -5.48 -19.49 14.38
CA GLY A 302 -6.76 -18.83 14.10
C GLY A 302 -7.19 -18.89 12.64
N LEU A 303 -6.41 -19.52 11.75
CA LEU A 303 -6.65 -19.50 10.30
C LEU A 303 -8.01 -20.10 9.92
N GLU A 304 -8.36 -21.24 10.49
CA GLU A 304 -9.62 -21.94 10.18
C GLU A 304 -10.85 -21.17 10.67
N LEU A 305 -10.74 -20.49 11.81
CA LEU A 305 -11.77 -19.56 12.27
C LEU A 305 -11.91 -18.40 11.28
N PHE A 306 -10.79 -17.83 10.85
CA PHE A 306 -10.80 -16.69 9.93
C PHE A 306 -11.33 -17.04 8.54
N ALA A 307 -11.02 -18.25 8.04
CA ALA A 307 -11.58 -18.81 6.81
C ALA A 307 -13.12 -18.87 6.87
N LYS A 308 -13.68 -19.42 7.97
CA LYS A 308 -15.13 -19.45 8.17
C LYS A 308 -15.75 -18.06 8.23
N LEU A 309 -15.06 -17.10 8.87
CA LEU A 309 -15.54 -15.72 8.99
C LEU A 309 -15.54 -14.95 7.67
N GLN A 310 -14.84 -15.39 6.61
CA GLN A 310 -14.88 -14.71 5.30
C GLN A 310 -16.26 -14.71 4.65
N ARG A 311 -17.14 -15.64 5.08
CA ARG A 311 -18.54 -15.66 4.65
C ARG A 311 -19.34 -14.45 5.15
N VAL A 312 -18.87 -13.80 6.22
CA VAL A 312 -19.49 -12.58 6.74
C VAL A 312 -19.07 -11.41 5.84
N PRO A 313 -20.02 -10.67 5.24
CA PRO A 313 -19.72 -9.54 4.39
C PRO A 313 -18.76 -8.55 5.05
N GLY A 314 -17.76 -8.12 4.30
CA GLY A 314 -16.75 -7.16 4.75
C GLY A 314 -15.56 -7.77 5.51
N VAL A 315 -15.66 -8.98 6.09
CA VAL A 315 -14.52 -9.59 6.82
C VAL A 315 -13.32 -9.86 5.90
N ALA A 316 -13.60 -10.24 4.65
CA ALA A 316 -12.58 -10.54 3.64
C ALA A 316 -11.63 -9.36 3.34
N ILE A 317 -12.00 -8.12 3.68
CA ILE A 317 -11.10 -6.96 3.54
C ILE A 317 -9.80 -7.13 4.35
N GLY A 318 -9.86 -7.90 5.45
CA GLY A 318 -8.74 -8.19 6.32
C GLY A 318 -7.97 -9.46 5.95
N ARG A 319 -8.38 -10.23 4.92
CA ARG A 319 -7.81 -11.56 4.64
C ARG A 319 -6.32 -11.56 4.35
N ASP A 320 -5.83 -10.45 3.82
CA ASP A 320 -4.44 -10.19 3.48
C ASP A 320 -3.68 -9.76 4.76
N THR A 321 -3.49 -10.70 5.69
CA THR A 321 -3.02 -10.44 7.08
C THR A 321 -1.65 -9.76 7.16
N HIS A 322 -0.78 -9.97 6.16
CA HIS A 322 0.51 -9.29 6.07
C HIS A 322 0.37 -7.76 5.86
N ARG A 323 -0.78 -7.25 5.38
CA ARG A 323 -1.05 -5.79 5.29
C ARG A 323 -1.12 -5.12 6.65
N TRP A 324 -1.41 -5.88 7.70
CA TRP A 324 -1.61 -5.36 9.06
C TRP A 324 -0.27 -4.87 9.64
N LEU A 325 0.84 -5.45 9.16
CA LEU A 325 2.20 -5.11 9.57
C LEU A 325 2.61 -3.67 9.22
N GLY A 326 1.85 -2.96 8.39
CA GLY A 326 2.11 -1.54 8.11
C GLY A 326 2.15 -0.67 9.37
N LEU A 327 1.28 -0.95 10.35
CA LEU A 327 1.30 -0.23 11.64
C LEU A 327 2.54 -0.58 12.47
N THR A 328 2.97 -1.85 12.46
CA THR A 328 4.22 -2.30 13.08
C THR A 328 5.42 -1.61 12.42
N ALA A 329 5.45 -1.50 11.10
CA ALA A 329 6.53 -0.86 10.35
C ALA A 329 6.65 0.65 10.67
N ILE A 330 5.55 1.42 10.67
CA ILE A 330 5.57 2.84 11.08
C ILE A 330 5.98 2.98 12.54
N THR A 331 5.45 2.14 13.43
CA THR A 331 5.78 2.21 14.85
C THR A 331 7.26 1.88 15.09
N SER A 332 7.82 0.92 14.36
CA SER A 332 9.27 0.61 14.38
C SER A 332 10.10 1.83 13.99
N ALA A 333 9.73 2.52 12.90
CA ALA A 333 10.43 3.72 12.45
C ALA A 333 10.42 4.85 13.50
N VAL A 334 9.28 5.05 14.18
CA VAL A 334 9.18 6.02 15.28
C VAL A 334 10.04 5.60 16.48
N LEU A 335 9.95 4.34 16.91
CA LEU A 335 10.69 3.82 18.07
C LEU A 335 12.20 3.90 17.86
N VAL A 336 12.68 3.48 16.69
CA VAL A 336 14.09 3.61 16.29
C VAL A 336 14.50 5.08 16.33
N GLY A 337 13.72 5.98 15.72
CA GLY A 337 14.00 7.41 15.75
C GLY A 337 14.09 7.99 17.18
N VAL A 338 13.22 7.58 18.10
CA VAL A 338 13.27 8.00 19.51
C VAL A 338 14.59 7.59 20.18
N VAL A 339 15.08 6.37 19.91
CA VAL A 339 16.39 5.90 20.40
C VAL A 339 17.53 6.76 19.86
N LEU A 340 17.55 7.06 18.56
CA LEU A 340 18.63 7.87 17.97
C LEU A 340 18.60 9.32 18.45
N GLY A 341 17.42 9.89 18.65
CA GLY A 341 17.29 11.19 19.30
C GLY A 341 17.88 11.19 20.70
N GLU A 342 17.77 10.06 21.41
CA GLU A 342 18.38 9.92 22.73
C GLU A 342 19.88 9.75 22.72
N VAL A 343 20.41 8.89 21.85
CA VAL A 343 21.85 8.74 21.67
C VAL A 343 22.49 10.09 21.30
N ALA A 344 21.87 10.85 20.40
CA ALA A 344 22.32 12.19 20.03
C ALA A 344 22.30 13.18 21.22
N ARG A 345 21.26 13.14 22.06
CA ARG A 345 21.18 13.98 23.27
C ARG A 345 22.26 13.64 24.29
N LEU A 346 22.50 12.35 24.55
CA LEU A 346 23.50 11.91 25.54
C LEU A 346 24.93 12.21 25.09
N THR A 347 25.22 12.03 23.80
CA THR A 347 26.53 12.34 23.23
C THR A 347 26.81 13.85 23.25
N ALA A 348 25.82 14.68 22.93
CA ALA A 348 25.94 16.13 23.05
C ALA A 348 26.20 16.59 24.49
N ARG A 349 25.54 15.97 25.49
CA ARG A 349 25.75 16.27 26.92
C ARG A 349 27.16 15.92 27.39
N ARG A 350 27.69 14.75 27.00
CA ARG A 350 29.04 14.31 27.39
C ARG A 350 30.15 15.17 26.79
N ALA A 351 29.90 15.74 25.63
CA ALA A 351 30.88 16.55 24.93
C ALA A 351 30.85 18.05 25.35
N ALA A 352 29.86 18.47 26.13
CA ALA A 352 29.81 19.83 26.67
C ALA A 352 30.95 20.02 27.69
N PRO A 353 31.73 21.11 27.63
CA PRO A 353 32.77 21.38 28.62
C PRO A 353 32.16 21.54 30.02
N PRO A 354 32.86 21.15 31.09
CA PRO A 354 32.37 21.33 32.45
C PRO A 354 32.08 22.82 32.69
N SER A 355 30.86 23.12 33.10
CA SER A 355 30.48 24.48 33.51
C SER A 355 31.31 24.84 34.74
N SER A 356 32.15 25.87 34.63
CA SER A 356 32.84 26.48 35.76
C SER A 356 31.79 26.81 36.84
N PRO A 357 31.98 26.43 38.11
CA PRO A 357 31.06 26.84 39.16
C PRO A 357 31.03 28.37 39.20
N SER A 358 29.84 28.93 39.00
CA SER A 358 29.61 30.36 39.15
C SER A 358 29.93 30.75 40.59
N SER A 359 31.05 31.44 40.79
CA SER A 359 31.29 32.18 42.02
C SER A 359 30.10 33.12 42.27
N PRO A 360 29.61 33.26 43.51
CA PRO A 360 28.59 34.25 43.82
C PRO A 360 29.21 35.62 43.61
N SER A 361 28.80 36.34 42.55
CA SER A 361 29.30 37.68 42.27
C SER A 361 28.54 38.69 43.15
N THR A 362 29.20 39.14 44.21
CA THR A 362 28.90 40.42 44.85
C THR A 362 29.43 41.55 43.93
N SER A 363 28.54 42.51 43.62
CA SER A 363 28.80 43.89 43.19
C SER A 363 29.71 44.20 41.97
N THR A 364 29.07 44.78 40.96
CA THR A 364 29.40 46.03 40.26
C THR A 364 30.87 46.37 39.99
N THR A 365 31.31 46.25 38.72
CA THR A 365 32.02 47.35 38.03
C THR A 365 31.96 47.18 36.51
N VAL A 366 31.62 48.28 35.84
CA VAL A 366 31.69 48.47 34.39
C VAL A 366 33.16 48.38 33.97
N ASN A 367 33.50 47.54 33.00
CA ASN A 367 34.70 47.74 32.20
C ASN A 367 34.48 47.32 30.74
N ALA A 368 34.54 48.34 29.89
CA ALA A 368 34.47 48.26 28.45
C ALA A 368 35.84 47.80 27.89
N THR A 369 35.94 46.55 27.46
CA THR A 369 36.88 46.14 26.40
C THR A 369 36.22 45.08 25.53
N GLY A 370 35.94 45.44 24.28
CA GLY A 370 35.21 44.64 23.31
C GLY A 370 36.02 43.46 22.77
N ARG A 371 36.11 42.37 23.53
CA ARG A 371 36.58 41.08 23.00
C ARG A 371 35.36 40.27 22.53
N ARG A 372 35.05 40.35 21.23
CA ARG A 372 34.03 39.52 20.58
C ARG A 372 34.33 38.04 20.85
N PRO A 373 33.37 37.22 21.32
CA PRO A 373 33.58 35.78 21.40
C PRO A 373 33.72 35.22 19.97
N SER A 374 34.85 34.54 19.71
CA SER A 374 35.14 33.87 18.46
C SER A 374 34.08 32.80 18.12
N PRO A 375 33.45 32.82 16.93
CA PRO A 375 32.40 31.88 16.57
C PRO A 375 32.98 30.62 15.90
N LEU A 376 33.94 29.93 16.51
CA LEU A 376 34.63 28.81 15.86
C LEU A 376 34.90 27.63 16.80
N ARG A 377 33.83 27.01 17.31
CA ARG A 377 33.91 25.62 17.81
C ARG A 377 32.56 24.89 17.85
N ARG A 378 31.70 25.09 16.84
CA ARG A 378 30.46 24.31 16.67
C ARG A 378 30.64 22.99 15.91
N GLY A 379 31.84 22.71 15.39
CA GLY A 379 32.07 21.64 14.40
C GLY A 379 32.23 20.20 14.94
N THR A 380 32.66 20.00 16.19
CA THR A 380 33.09 18.66 16.66
C THR A 380 32.02 17.86 17.39
N HIS A 381 30.90 18.48 17.79
CA HIS A 381 29.85 17.83 18.60
C HIS A 381 28.77 17.10 17.78
N LEU A 382 28.83 17.19 16.44
CA LEU A 382 27.84 16.59 15.53
C LEU A 382 28.18 15.15 15.10
N LEU A 383 29.43 14.69 15.32
CA LEU A 383 29.96 13.43 14.78
C LEU A 383 29.28 12.16 15.33
N PRO A 384 29.02 12.00 16.65
CA PRO A 384 28.48 10.73 17.18
C PRO A 384 27.01 10.50 16.80
N GLY A 385 26.19 11.55 16.83
CA GLY A 385 24.79 11.48 16.42
C GLY A 385 24.64 11.25 14.91
N ALA A 386 25.54 11.84 14.10
CA ALA A 386 25.60 11.57 12.68
C ALA A 386 26.02 10.12 12.39
N ALA A 387 27.05 9.61 13.07
CA ALA A 387 27.49 8.22 12.93
C ALA A 387 26.38 7.21 13.27
N ALA A 388 25.66 7.42 14.37
CA ALA A 388 24.54 6.56 14.75
C ALA A 388 23.38 6.61 13.73
N ALA A 389 23.09 7.79 13.18
CA ALA A 389 22.10 7.93 12.10
C ALA A 389 22.55 7.20 10.81
N VAL A 390 23.84 7.24 10.47
CA VAL A 390 24.42 6.51 9.33
C VAL A 390 24.31 4.99 9.54
N VAL A 391 24.59 4.49 10.74
CA VAL A 391 24.44 3.05 11.05
C VAL A 391 23.00 2.60 10.85
N VAL A 392 22.02 3.39 11.30
CA VAL A 392 20.59 3.03 11.17
C VAL A 392 20.10 3.16 9.74
N LEU A 393 20.54 4.19 9.01
CA LEU A 393 20.28 4.30 7.58
C LEU A 393 20.85 3.09 6.83
N SER A 394 22.08 2.69 7.15
CA SER A 394 22.73 1.52 6.55
C SER A 394 21.98 0.24 6.89
N ALA A 395 21.55 0.08 8.15
CA ALA A 395 20.74 -1.06 8.56
C ALA A 395 19.41 -1.10 7.80
N ALA A 396 18.69 0.03 7.68
CA ALA A 396 17.45 0.10 6.90
C ALA A 396 17.67 -0.36 5.45
N VAL A 397 18.70 0.15 4.78
CA VAL A 397 19.05 -0.27 3.41
C VAL A 397 19.40 -1.75 3.35
N LEU A 398 20.22 -2.25 4.28
CA LEU A 398 20.68 -3.64 4.33
C LEU A 398 19.55 -4.64 4.62
N THR A 399 18.40 -4.23 5.17
CA THR A 399 17.25 -5.14 5.31
C THR A 399 16.69 -5.62 3.97
N VAL A 400 16.85 -4.81 2.92
CA VAL A 400 16.37 -5.10 1.56
C VAL A 400 17.15 -4.27 0.52
N PRO A 401 18.44 -4.56 0.29
CA PRO A 401 19.29 -3.76 -0.60
C PRO A 401 18.88 -3.82 -2.07
N ASP A 402 18.15 -4.86 -2.47
CA ASP A 402 17.63 -5.10 -3.82
C ASP A 402 16.33 -4.34 -4.14
N LEU A 403 15.81 -3.53 -3.20
CA LEU A 403 14.61 -2.73 -3.39
C LEU A 403 14.65 -1.85 -4.66
N PRO A 404 15.70 -1.06 -4.95
CA PRO A 404 15.75 -0.22 -6.16
C PRO A 404 15.75 -1.02 -7.46
N SER A 405 16.50 -2.12 -7.51
CA SER A 405 16.53 -3.00 -8.69
C SER A 405 15.19 -3.67 -8.91
N SER A 406 14.55 -4.14 -7.83
CA SER A 406 13.23 -4.76 -7.87
C SER A 406 12.18 -3.76 -8.40
N VAL A 407 12.09 -2.57 -7.81
CA VAL A 407 11.16 -1.51 -8.24
C VAL A 407 11.45 -1.07 -9.67
N GLY A 408 12.71 -0.83 -10.02
CA GLY A 408 13.09 -0.44 -11.38
C GLY A 408 12.80 -1.51 -12.44
N SER A 409 12.73 -2.79 -12.06
CA SER A 409 12.35 -3.88 -12.95
C SER A 409 10.84 -4.05 -13.08
N ALA A 410 10.11 -3.87 -11.96
CA ALA A 410 8.68 -4.04 -11.86
C ALA A 410 7.90 -2.88 -12.49
N TYR A 411 8.31 -1.65 -12.22
CA TYR A 411 7.61 -0.44 -12.64
C TYR A 411 8.31 0.19 -13.83
N ARG A 412 8.20 -0.45 -14.99
CA ARG A 412 8.68 0.10 -16.27
C ARG A 412 7.53 0.83 -16.95
N PRO A 413 7.69 2.11 -17.34
CA PRO A 413 6.68 2.80 -18.15
C PRO A 413 6.52 2.10 -19.50
N LEU A 414 5.28 1.73 -19.82
CA LEU A 414 4.89 1.03 -21.05
C LEU A 414 3.87 1.85 -21.83
N GLN A 415 3.92 1.75 -23.16
CA GLN A 415 2.86 2.25 -24.03
C GLN A 415 1.92 1.10 -24.36
N MET A 416 0.62 1.39 -24.34
CA MET A 416 -0.38 0.43 -24.77
C MET A 416 -0.27 0.22 -26.29
N PRO A 417 -0.48 -1.00 -26.82
CA PRO A 417 -0.44 -1.23 -28.26
C PRO A 417 -1.39 -0.32 -29.06
N ALA A 418 -1.03 -0.02 -30.31
CA ALA A 418 -1.76 0.92 -31.16
C ALA A 418 -3.20 0.49 -31.45
N ASP A 419 -3.47 -0.82 -31.45
CA ASP A 419 -4.79 -1.43 -31.65
C ASP A 419 -5.67 -1.44 -30.39
N TRP A 420 -5.15 -1.04 -29.22
CA TRP A 420 -5.94 -0.97 -27.98
C TRP A 420 -7.13 -0.01 -28.07
N ALA A 421 -6.89 1.25 -28.46
CA ALA A 421 -7.97 2.24 -28.54
C ALA A 421 -9.03 1.89 -29.59
N PRO A 422 -8.67 1.39 -30.80
CA PRO A 422 -9.62 0.79 -31.73
C PRO A 422 -10.42 -0.38 -31.14
N THR A 423 -9.76 -1.29 -30.41
CA THR A 423 -10.41 -2.45 -29.74
C THR A 423 -11.47 -1.99 -28.75
N VAL A 424 -11.13 -1.07 -27.86
CA VAL A 424 -12.07 -0.50 -26.86
C VAL A 424 -13.28 0.11 -27.55
N ARG A 425 -13.07 0.91 -28.61
CA ARG A 425 -14.18 1.52 -29.38
C ARG A 425 -15.04 0.48 -30.11
N ALA A 426 -14.44 -0.59 -30.63
CA ALA A 426 -15.18 -1.66 -31.30
C ALA A 426 -16.01 -2.45 -30.28
N ALA A 427 -15.43 -2.78 -29.13
CA ALA A 427 -16.07 -3.52 -28.06
C ALA A 427 -17.25 -2.75 -27.44
N ASP A 428 -17.09 -1.46 -27.12
CA ASP A 428 -18.19 -0.64 -26.61
C ASP A 428 -19.35 -0.51 -27.62
N ARG A 429 -19.03 -0.37 -28.92
CA ARG A 429 -20.04 -0.33 -30.00
C ARG A 429 -20.76 -1.66 -30.16
N ALA A 430 -20.01 -2.76 -30.13
CA ALA A 430 -20.54 -4.12 -30.22
C ALA A 430 -21.45 -4.47 -29.03
N ALA A 431 -21.06 -4.03 -27.83
CA ALA A 431 -21.80 -4.33 -26.62
C ALA A 431 -23.16 -3.63 -26.56
N GLY A 432 -23.21 -2.35 -26.95
CA GLY A 432 -24.39 -1.51 -26.79
C GLY A 432 -24.80 -1.42 -25.32
N GLN A 433 -25.93 -2.04 -24.96
CA GLN A 433 -26.43 -2.13 -23.58
C GLN A 433 -26.14 -3.49 -22.91
N GLY A 434 -25.53 -4.44 -23.63
CA GLY A 434 -25.19 -5.76 -23.10
C GLY A 434 -23.84 -5.80 -22.39
N ARG A 435 -23.38 -7.01 -22.08
CA ARG A 435 -22.12 -7.29 -21.39
C ARG A 435 -21.03 -7.72 -22.37
N ILE A 436 -19.78 -7.47 -21.98
CA ILE A 436 -18.59 -7.87 -22.73
C ILE A 436 -17.91 -9.03 -22.01
N LEU A 437 -17.72 -10.16 -22.68
CA LEU A 437 -16.87 -11.25 -22.19
C LEU A 437 -15.43 -11.00 -22.63
N VAL A 438 -14.46 -11.20 -21.74
CA VAL A 438 -13.03 -11.08 -22.08
C VAL A 438 -12.33 -12.43 -22.00
N LEU A 439 -11.61 -12.77 -23.07
CA LEU A 439 -10.89 -14.04 -23.23
C LEU A 439 -9.38 -13.84 -23.41
N PRO A 440 -8.53 -14.79 -22.97
CA PRO A 440 -8.89 -15.94 -22.13
C PRO A 440 -9.55 -15.53 -20.81
N TYR A 441 -10.44 -16.37 -20.26
CA TYR A 441 -11.20 -16.02 -19.06
C TYR A 441 -10.31 -16.15 -17.80
N GLN A 442 -9.66 -15.06 -17.43
CA GLN A 442 -8.66 -15.03 -16.34
C GLN A 442 -8.50 -13.61 -15.76
N SER A 443 -7.98 -13.53 -14.54
CA SER A 443 -7.79 -12.28 -13.79
C SER A 443 -6.54 -11.50 -14.18
N PHE A 444 -5.47 -12.19 -14.56
CA PHE A 444 -4.19 -11.59 -14.94
C PHE A 444 -3.88 -11.82 -16.42
N ARG A 445 -3.37 -10.79 -17.07
CA ARG A 445 -2.80 -10.84 -18.42
C ARG A 445 -1.29 -10.96 -18.34
N ARG A 446 -0.69 -11.58 -19.34
CA ARG A 446 0.76 -11.61 -19.56
C ARG A 446 1.01 -11.58 -21.05
N THR A 447 1.72 -10.58 -21.54
CA THR A 447 1.92 -10.39 -22.99
C THR A 447 3.40 -10.13 -23.28
N PRO A 448 3.92 -10.54 -24.45
CA PRO A 448 5.33 -10.32 -24.80
C PRO A 448 5.72 -8.84 -24.77
N TRP A 449 4.81 -7.95 -25.18
CA TRP A 449 5.04 -6.50 -25.24
C TRP A 449 5.03 -5.80 -23.87
N ALA A 450 4.38 -6.38 -22.86
CA ALA A 450 4.40 -5.87 -21.48
C ALA A 450 5.53 -6.49 -20.63
N GLY A 451 6.20 -7.52 -21.14
CA GLY A 451 7.25 -8.25 -20.46
C GLY A 451 6.78 -9.51 -19.73
N GLY A 452 7.64 -10.07 -18.88
CA GLY A 452 7.41 -11.39 -18.26
C GLY A 452 6.46 -11.39 -17.06
N ALA A 453 6.21 -10.24 -16.43
CA ALA A 453 5.41 -10.16 -15.22
C ALA A 453 3.91 -10.12 -15.55
N PRO A 454 3.07 -10.87 -14.82
CA PRO A 454 1.62 -10.77 -14.97
C PRO A 454 1.10 -9.43 -14.41
N PHE A 455 0.03 -8.93 -15.01
CA PHE A 455 -0.66 -7.72 -14.58
C PHE A 455 -2.18 -7.91 -14.62
N LEU A 456 -2.90 -7.31 -13.68
CA LEU A 456 -4.36 -7.40 -13.59
C LEU A 456 -4.99 -6.94 -14.91
N ASP A 457 -6.02 -7.63 -15.39
CA ASP A 457 -6.66 -7.28 -16.65
C ASP A 457 -7.14 -5.80 -16.66
N PRO A 458 -6.62 -4.93 -17.54
CA PRO A 458 -7.02 -3.53 -17.62
C PRO A 458 -8.39 -3.34 -18.30
N THR A 459 -8.91 -4.35 -18.99
CA THR A 459 -10.11 -4.27 -19.84
C THR A 459 -11.35 -3.73 -19.11
N PRO A 460 -11.67 -4.16 -17.87
CA PRO A 460 -12.78 -3.59 -17.10
C PRO A 460 -12.68 -2.08 -16.84
N ARG A 461 -11.46 -1.52 -16.86
CA ARG A 461 -11.24 -0.07 -16.64
C ARG A 461 -11.39 0.77 -17.90
N ALA A 462 -11.27 0.16 -19.08
CA ALA A 462 -11.34 0.84 -20.36
C ALA A 462 -12.72 0.80 -21.02
N LEU A 463 -13.57 -0.17 -20.68
CA LEU A 463 -14.87 -0.37 -21.29
C LEU A 463 -15.99 0.25 -20.47
N ARG A 464 -17.00 0.81 -21.16
CA ARG A 464 -18.19 1.40 -20.52
C ARG A 464 -19.22 0.36 -20.16
N ALA A 465 -19.36 -0.65 -21.02
CA ALA A 465 -20.26 -1.77 -20.79
C ALA A 465 -19.71 -2.67 -19.66
N PRO A 466 -20.59 -3.33 -18.87
CA PRO A 466 -20.15 -4.26 -17.84
C PRO A 466 -19.34 -5.41 -18.44
N VAL A 467 -18.21 -5.71 -17.80
CA VAL A 467 -17.25 -6.70 -18.29
C VAL A 467 -17.33 -7.97 -17.45
N LEU A 468 -17.58 -9.10 -18.10
CA LEU A 468 -17.41 -10.43 -17.51
C LEU A 468 -15.95 -10.86 -17.72
N ALA A 469 -15.17 -10.76 -16.65
CA ALA A 469 -13.79 -11.23 -16.59
C ALA A 469 -13.61 -12.02 -15.30
N SER A 470 -12.80 -13.07 -15.34
CA SER A 470 -12.57 -13.87 -14.15
C SER A 470 -11.78 -13.09 -13.11
N ARG A 471 -12.15 -13.22 -11.83
CA ARG A 471 -11.35 -12.77 -10.67
C ARG A 471 -10.77 -13.96 -9.92
N GLN A 472 -10.92 -15.16 -10.47
CA GLN A 472 -10.30 -16.37 -9.95
C GLN A 472 -8.80 -16.17 -9.84
N LEU A 473 -8.26 -16.45 -8.65
CA LEU A 473 -6.83 -16.44 -8.40
C LEU A 473 -6.39 -17.80 -7.87
N VAL A 474 -5.44 -18.39 -8.58
CA VAL A 474 -4.79 -19.61 -8.15
C VAL A 474 -3.53 -19.26 -7.37
N VAL A 475 -3.48 -19.65 -6.09
CA VAL A 475 -2.33 -19.44 -5.21
C VAL A 475 -1.72 -20.78 -4.84
N ALA A 476 -0.52 -21.03 -5.37
CA ALA A 476 0.27 -22.20 -5.02
C ALA A 476 1.15 -21.95 -3.78
N ARG A 477 1.12 -22.88 -2.82
CA ARG A 477 1.96 -22.92 -1.62
C ARG A 477 2.56 -24.31 -1.45
N GLY A 478 3.82 -24.46 -1.86
CA GLY A 478 4.48 -25.76 -1.85
C GLY A 478 3.72 -26.75 -2.75
N ARG A 479 3.19 -27.83 -2.17
CA ARG A 479 2.38 -28.83 -2.89
C ARG A 479 0.88 -28.54 -2.89
N GLN A 480 0.42 -27.54 -2.13
CA GLN A 480 -0.99 -27.17 -2.06
C GLN A 480 -1.31 -26.02 -3.02
N GLN A 481 -2.52 -26.02 -3.55
CA GLN A 481 -3.04 -24.97 -4.41
C GLN A 481 -4.42 -24.56 -3.91
N TRP A 482 -4.61 -23.26 -3.75
CA TRP A 482 -5.88 -22.66 -3.36
C TRP A 482 -6.42 -21.88 -4.54
N THR A 483 -7.64 -22.16 -4.95
CA THR A 483 -8.34 -21.39 -5.97
C THR A 483 -9.31 -20.49 -5.24
N VAL A 484 -9.04 -19.19 -5.24
CA VAL A 484 -9.94 -18.19 -4.67
C VAL A 484 -10.81 -17.68 -5.79
N ASP A 485 -12.09 -18.04 -5.77
CA ASP A 485 -13.04 -17.60 -6.77
C ASP A 485 -14.16 -16.80 -6.11
N ASP A 486 -14.07 -15.48 -6.25
CA ASP A 486 -15.07 -14.56 -5.73
C ASP A 486 -16.10 -14.19 -6.84
N ASP A 487 -16.10 -14.84 -8.01
CA ASP A 487 -16.90 -14.47 -9.20
C ASP A 487 -18.38 -14.81 -9.05
N ALA A 488 -19.25 -13.91 -9.54
CA ALA A 488 -20.68 -14.20 -9.65
C ALA A 488 -21.01 -15.13 -10.83
N VAL A 489 -20.13 -15.17 -11.84
CA VAL A 489 -20.23 -16.04 -13.03
C VAL A 489 -18.91 -16.78 -13.17
N THR A 490 -18.92 -18.10 -13.01
CA THR A 490 -17.72 -18.93 -13.10
C THR A 490 -17.38 -19.28 -14.55
N ALA A 491 -16.19 -19.83 -14.78
CA ALA A 491 -15.83 -20.36 -16.11
C ALA A 491 -16.84 -21.44 -16.59
N GLY A 492 -17.27 -22.32 -15.68
CA GLY A 492 -18.24 -23.37 -15.99
C GLY A 492 -19.62 -22.83 -16.38
N ASP A 493 -20.05 -21.72 -15.79
CA ASP A 493 -21.30 -21.02 -16.16
C ASP A 493 -21.31 -20.50 -17.60
N LEU A 494 -20.14 -20.34 -18.21
CA LEU A 494 -19.92 -19.89 -19.58
C LEU A 494 -19.59 -21.04 -20.54
N GLY A 495 -19.60 -22.29 -20.07
CA GLY A 495 -19.16 -23.46 -20.84
C GLY A 495 -17.65 -23.55 -21.03
N LEU A 496 -16.87 -22.69 -20.37
CA LEU A 496 -15.41 -22.68 -20.47
C LEU A 496 -14.84 -23.76 -19.55
N THR A 497 -14.11 -24.71 -20.14
CA THR A 497 -13.43 -25.78 -19.40
C THR A 497 -11.93 -25.69 -19.59
N THR A 498 -11.16 -26.40 -18.75
CA THR A 498 -9.70 -26.40 -18.85
C THR A 498 -9.29 -27.06 -20.17
N GLY A 499 -8.81 -26.27 -21.12
CA GLY A 499 -8.32 -26.75 -22.43
C GLY A 499 -9.34 -26.73 -23.57
N SER A 500 -10.62 -26.42 -23.33
CA SER A 500 -11.61 -26.11 -24.39
C SER A 500 -12.29 -24.77 -24.10
N ALA A 501 -12.40 -23.95 -25.15
CA ALA A 501 -13.13 -22.68 -25.13
C ALA A 501 -14.31 -22.75 -26.11
N ASP A 502 -15.05 -23.85 -26.13
CA ASP A 502 -16.27 -23.95 -26.95
C ASP A 502 -17.35 -23.08 -26.32
N LEU A 503 -17.58 -21.90 -26.92
CA LEU A 503 -18.59 -20.96 -26.48
C LEU A 503 -19.92 -21.25 -27.17
N ASP A 504 -20.95 -21.57 -26.40
CA ASP A 504 -22.32 -21.63 -26.90
C ASP A 504 -22.93 -20.21 -26.95
N PRO A 505 -23.29 -19.69 -28.14
CA PRO A 505 -23.96 -18.39 -28.26
C PRO A 505 -25.28 -18.29 -27.51
N ALA A 506 -25.99 -19.41 -27.27
CA ALA A 506 -27.18 -19.41 -26.44
C ALA A 506 -26.85 -19.12 -24.97
N VAL A 507 -25.80 -19.74 -24.42
CA VAL A 507 -25.31 -19.47 -23.06
C VAL A 507 -24.85 -18.02 -22.93
N LEU A 508 -24.10 -17.51 -23.91
CA LEU A 508 -23.67 -16.11 -23.92
C LEU A 508 -24.87 -15.14 -23.87
N ARG A 509 -25.90 -15.39 -24.69
CA ARG A 509 -27.12 -14.57 -24.70
C ARG A 509 -27.92 -14.65 -23.40
N GLN A 510 -28.03 -15.83 -22.80
CA GLN A 510 -28.68 -15.99 -21.48
C GLN A 510 -27.94 -15.18 -20.40
N ARG A 511 -26.61 -15.07 -20.52
CA ARG A 511 -25.78 -14.21 -19.67
C ARG A 511 -25.72 -12.77 -20.16
N GLY A 512 -26.53 -12.36 -21.14
CA GLY A 512 -26.58 -11.00 -21.65
C GLY A 512 -25.27 -10.52 -22.29
N VAL A 513 -24.39 -11.43 -22.69
CA VAL A 513 -23.16 -11.13 -23.42
C VAL A 513 -23.52 -10.83 -24.86
N THR A 514 -23.17 -9.62 -25.32
CA THR A 514 -23.41 -9.15 -26.69
C THR A 514 -22.12 -8.97 -27.47
N ALA A 515 -20.98 -8.91 -26.78
CA ALA A 515 -19.67 -8.83 -27.41
C ALA A 515 -18.62 -9.67 -26.66
N VAL A 516 -17.62 -10.12 -27.39
CA VAL A 516 -16.46 -10.86 -26.86
C VAL A 516 -15.18 -10.15 -27.28
N VAL A 517 -14.26 -9.92 -26.34
CA VAL A 517 -12.94 -9.36 -26.59
C VAL A 517 -11.88 -10.42 -26.30
N GLU A 518 -11.01 -10.68 -27.28
CA GLU A 518 -9.96 -11.69 -27.16
C GLU A 518 -8.58 -11.05 -27.08
N TRP A 519 -7.79 -11.44 -26.08
CA TRP A 519 -6.39 -11.11 -25.91
C TRP A 519 -5.52 -12.21 -26.55
N ARG A 520 -5.12 -12.02 -27.80
CA ARG A 520 -4.43 -13.04 -28.62
C ARG A 520 -3.07 -13.45 -28.06
N ASP A 521 -2.40 -12.51 -27.42
CA ASP A 521 -1.02 -12.68 -26.93
C ASP A 521 -0.96 -13.17 -25.48
N SER A 522 -2.10 -13.22 -24.79
CA SER A 522 -2.16 -13.66 -23.40
C SER A 522 -2.33 -15.16 -23.35
N PRO A 523 -1.55 -15.89 -22.53
CA PRO A 523 -1.73 -17.32 -22.34
C PRO A 523 -3.16 -17.66 -21.87
N GLY A 524 -3.67 -18.81 -22.27
CA GLY A 524 -4.99 -19.31 -21.91
C GLY A 524 -5.80 -19.76 -23.13
N SER A 525 -6.99 -20.30 -22.90
CA SER A 525 -7.84 -20.81 -23.98
C SER A 525 -8.63 -19.70 -24.65
N ILE A 526 -8.62 -19.71 -25.99
CA ILE A 526 -9.46 -18.89 -26.87
C ILE A 526 -10.18 -19.85 -27.82
N PRO A 527 -11.46 -19.62 -28.15
CA PRO A 527 -12.21 -20.46 -29.08
C PRO A 527 -11.50 -20.57 -30.43
N SER A 528 -11.52 -21.75 -31.03
CA SER A 528 -11.05 -21.94 -32.40
C SER A 528 -12.16 -21.72 -33.43
N ASP A 529 -13.42 -21.92 -33.03
CA ASP A 529 -14.63 -21.62 -33.79
C ASP A 529 -15.43 -20.53 -33.06
N HIS A 530 -16.04 -19.65 -33.86
CA HIS A 530 -16.81 -18.48 -33.42
C HIS A 530 -18.24 -18.54 -33.98
N ALA A 531 -18.81 -19.75 -34.07
CA ALA A 531 -20.17 -19.98 -34.51
C ALA A 531 -21.15 -19.03 -33.81
N GLY A 532 -22.06 -18.42 -34.57
CA GLY A 532 -23.02 -17.45 -34.04
C GLY A 532 -22.41 -16.11 -33.60
N MET A 533 -21.16 -15.81 -33.96
CA MET A 533 -20.54 -14.51 -33.74
C MET A 533 -20.03 -13.89 -35.04
N THR A 534 -19.99 -12.57 -35.11
CA THR A 534 -19.46 -11.82 -36.25
C THR A 534 -18.25 -11.00 -35.81
N GLU A 535 -17.13 -11.18 -36.48
CA GLU A 535 -15.92 -10.38 -36.22
C GLU A 535 -16.18 -8.91 -36.62
N VAL A 536 -15.94 -7.98 -35.70
CA VAL A 536 -16.10 -6.53 -35.96
C VAL A 536 -14.80 -5.75 -35.84
N PHE A 537 -13.76 -6.37 -35.28
CA PHE A 537 -12.41 -5.81 -35.25
C PHE A 537 -11.37 -6.91 -35.07
N THR A 538 -10.30 -6.84 -35.86
CA THR A 538 -9.09 -7.64 -35.67
C THR A 538 -7.87 -6.74 -35.72
N GLY A 539 -7.06 -6.81 -34.67
CA GLY A 539 -5.74 -6.21 -34.59
C GLY A 539 -4.65 -7.26 -34.34
N PRO A 540 -3.38 -6.82 -34.28
CA PRO A 540 -2.26 -7.69 -33.92
C PRO A 540 -2.47 -8.40 -32.57
N HIS A 541 -2.97 -7.70 -31.56
CA HIS A 541 -3.03 -8.19 -30.18
C HIS A 541 -4.45 -8.52 -29.70
N PHE A 542 -5.48 -7.96 -30.35
CA PHE A 542 -6.86 -8.09 -29.91
C PHE A 542 -7.82 -8.47 -31.04
N ARG A 543 -8.92 -9.15 -30.69
CA ARG A 543 -10.10 -9.31 -31.55
C ARG A 543 -11.37 -8.92 -30.82
N VAL A 544 -12.37 -8.48 -31.57
CA VAL A 544 -13.71 -8.19 -31.06
C VAL A 544 -14.75 -8.87 -31.92
N TRP A 545 -15.65 -9.58 -31.26
CA TRP A 545 -16.76 -10.29 -31.86
C TRP A 545 -18.08 -9.76 -31.33
N VAL A 546 -19.10 -9.69 -32.18
CA VAL A 546 -20.49 -9.46 -31.80
C VAL A 546 -21.20 -10.81 -31.74
N VAL A 547 -21.91 -11.08 -30.64
CA VAL A 547 -22.78 -12.27 -30.53
C VAL A 547 -24.06 -11.98 -31.32
N THR A 548 -24.30 -12.73 -32.39
CA THR A 548 -25.47 -12.51 -33.25
C THR A 548 -26.77 -12.72 -32.47
N ARG A 549 -27.74 -11.83 -32.67
CA ARG A 549 -29.11 -12.06 -32.20
C ARG A 549 -29.73 -13.11 -33.12
N SER A 550 -30.41 -14.10 -32.56
CA SER A 550 -31.25 -14.99 -33.38
C SER A 550 -32.25 -14.13 -34.14
N GLY A 551 -32.30 -14.31 -35.47
CA GLY A 551 -33.31 -13.71 -36.34
C GLY A 551 -34.72 -14.18 -36.00
#